data_AF-A0A022QE05-F1
#
_entry.id   AF-A0A022QE05-F1
#
_cell.length_a   1.000
_cell.length_b   1.000
_cell.length_c   1.000
_cell.angle_alpha   90.00
_cell.angle_beta   90.00
_cell.angle_gamma   90.00
#
_symmetry.space_group_name_H-M   'P 1'
#
loop_
_entity.id
_entity.type
_entity.pdbx_description
1 polymer ?
#
loop_
_entity_poly.entity_id
_entity_poly.type
_entity_poly.pdbx_seq_one_letter_code
_entity_poly.pdbx_strand_id
1 'polypeptide(L)'
;MTTISLLNVFPTTNNNFSKPNHNKKQLLFNSNFLSSSSRASSSFNCRSTKNEHTSEGFSVLKTNTQGDIGSVWSSMGFYMFSIHIPLSFGGLSAAANILHQPVLDPQTEALLILGIQILELIIVLLLLKYPQEPRYNLSDFFNANKERSGLLASVLGFGFLLSLVFAASYFADSLMGPKDVNNPFLKEIISSGSSSTAACVLVYCFVTPFLEEVVYRGFLLTSLCSKMKWQKAVIISSIAFSAAHFSADNFIQLFIVGFVLGCSYCWTGNLTTSLAIHSLYNALVLFSTFVS
;
A
#
# COMPACT_ATOMS: atom_id res chain seq x y z
N MET A 1 8.26 -4.24 -6.57
CA MET A 1 9.26 -3.41 -5.85
C MET A 1 9.06 -3.46 -4.34
N THR A 2 7.84 -3.60 -3.83
CA THR A 2 7.54 -3.93 -2.41
C THR A 2 8.09 -5.29 -1.99
N THR A 3 7.90 -6.32 -2.80
CA THR A 3 8.53 -7.64 -2.61
C THR A 3 10.04 -7.59 -2.79
N ILE A 4 10.59 -6.64 -3.56
CA ILE A 4 12.04 -6.44 -3.71
C ILE A 4 12.65 -5.86 -2.42
N SER A 5 11.90 -5.02 -1.71
CA SER A 5 12.29 -4.53 -0.39
C SER A 5 12.30 -5.63 0.68
N LEU A 6 11.51 -6.70 0.51
CA LEU A 6 11.58 -7.88 1.38
C LEU A 6 12.86 -8.70 1.17
N LEU A 7 13.50 -8.54 0.00
CA LEU A 7 14.59 -9.40 -0.46
C LEU A 7 15.96 -8.72 -0.33
N ASN A 8 16.01 -7.43 0.01
CA ASN A 8 17.25 -6.68 0.20
C ASN A 8 17.71 -6.60 1.68
N VAL A 9 17.13 -7.40 2.59
CA VAL A 9 17.43 -7.33 4.04
C VAL A 9 18.00 -8.66 4.55
N PHE A 10 19.17 -9.07 4.06
CA PHE A 10 20.03 -10.01 4.80
C PHE A 10 21.53 -9.69 4.60
N PRO A 11 22.18 -9.07 5.59
CA PRO A 11 23.60 -9.30 5.85
C PRO A 11 23.76 -10.64 6.58
N THR A 12 24.77 -11.41 6.17
CA THR A 12 25.28 -12.59 6.87
C THR A 12 25.46 -12.32 8.36
N THR A 13 24.89 -13.19 9.19
CA THR A 13 24.91 -13.09 10.65
C THR A 13 26.33 -13.14 11.21
N ASN A 14 26.60 -12.33 12.23
CA ASN A 14 27.57 -12.69 13.25
C ASN A 14 26.94 -12.45 14.63
N ASN A 15 26.74 -13.55 15.35
CA ASN A 15 26.14 -13.61 16.68
C ASN A 15 26.98 -12.85 17.70
N ASN A 16 26.32 -12.12 18.61
CA ASN A 16 26.65 -12.17 20.03
C ASN A 16 25.45 -11.75 20.88
N PHE A 17 24.92 -12.72 21.61
CA PHE A 17 23.88 -12.59 22.62
C PHE A 17 24.42 -11.92 23.87
N SER A 18 23.61 -11.06 24.50
CA SER A 18 23.61 -10.86 25.96
C SER A 18 22.22 -10.43 26.43
N LYS A 19 21.73 -11.12 27.48
CA LYS A 19 20.38 -11.08 28.07
C LYS A 19 20.08 -9.77 28.82
N PRO A 20 18.79 -9.44 29.06
CA PRO A 20 18.35 -8.20 29.70
C PRO A 20 18.29 -8.30 31.23
N ASN A 21 18.41 -7.15 31.90
CA ASN A 21 18.27 -7.00 33.34
C ASN A 21 16.96 -6.26 33.70
N HIS A 22 16.30 -6.72 34.76
CA HIS A 22 15.00 -6.28 35.28
C HIS A 22 14.98 -4.81 35.72
N ASN A 23 13.83 -4.13 35.51
CA ASN A 23 13.21 -3.21 36.49
C ASN A 23 11.84 -2.71 36.01
N LYS A 24 10.75 -3.16 36.67
CA LYS A 24 9.41 -2.54 36.57
C LYS A 24 9.13 -1.79 37.87
N LYS A 25 8.94 -0.47 37.77
CA LYS A 25 8.32 0.34 38.83
C LYS A 25 6.80 0.30 38.66
N GLN A 26 6.12 -0.08 39.73
CA GLN A 26 4.69 0.13 39.97
C GLN A 26 4.42 1.63 40.12
N LEU A 27 3.34 2.11 39.49
CA LEU A 27 2.65 3.33 39.90
C LEU A 27 1.14 3.04 39.89
N LEU A 28 0.60 3.05 41.10
CA LEU A 28 -0.81 3.04 41.45
C LEU A 28 -1.45 4.35 41.00
N PHE A 29 -2.66 4.29 40.44
CA PHE A 29 -3.59 5.42 40.53
C PHE A 29 -5.01 4.95 40.83
N ASN A 30 -5.59 5.69 41.77
CA ASN A 30 -6.79 5.47 42.54
C ASN A 30 -8.05 5.59 41.68
N SER A 31 -9.01 4.68 41.85
CA SER A 31 -10.38 4.82 41.36
C SER A 31 -11.29 5.14 42.54
N ASN A 32 -11.97 6.29 42.50
CA ASN A 32 -13.29 6.51 43.10
C ASN A 32 -13.75 7.94 42.79
N PHE A 33 -14.79 8.10 41.95
CA PHE A 33 -15.90 8.99 42.28
C PHE A 33 -17.12 8.72 41.36
N LEU A 34 -18.23 8.35 41.99
CA LEU A 34 -19.59 8.39 41.43
C LEU A 34 -20.12 9.83 41.49
N SER A 35 -20.84 10.28 40.46
CA SER A 35 -22.22 10.75 40.65
C SER A 35 -22.89 11.15 39.33
N SER A 36 -24.18 10.89 39.32
CA SER A 36 -25.21 11.18 38.33
C SER A 36 -25.48 12.68 38.12
N SER A 37 -25.89 13.08 36.92
CA SER A 37 -27.09 13.92 36.74
C SER A 37 -27.61 13.92 35.30
N SER A 38 -28.93 13.91 35.21
CA SER A 38 -29.78 14.03 34.03
C SER A 38 -29.93 15.49 33.59
N ARG A 39 -30.11 15.74 32.29
CA ARG A 39 -31.00 16.79 31.74
C ARG A 39 -31.13 16.74 30.22
N ALA A 40 -32.30 17.20 29.77
CA ALA A 40 -32.92 16.98 28.48
C ALA A 40 -32.64 18.11 27.45
N SER A 41 -32.92 17.77 26.18
CA SER A 41 -33.49 18.61 25.12
C SER A 41 -32.77 19.91 24.71
N SER A 42 -32.31 19.96 23.46
CA SER A 42 -32.89 20.91 22.48
C SER A 42 -32.46 20.58 21.05
N SER A 43 -33.47 20.50 20.18
CA SER A 43 -33.37 20.38 18.74
C SER A 43 -32.78 21.66 18.14
N PHE A 44 -31.67 21.56 17.41
CA PHE A 44 -31.23 22.58 16.47
C PHE A 44 -31.25 22.01 15.05
N ASN A 45 -32.36 22.27 14.35
CA ASN A 45 -32.48 22.11 12.92
C ASN A 45 -31.66 23.22 12.23
N CYS A 46 -30.37 22.97 12.00
CA CYS A 46 -29.55 23.81 11.13
C CYS A 46 -29.63 23.29 9.70
N ARG A 47 -30.58 23.83 8.93
CA ARG A 47 -30.66 23.67 7.49
C ARG A 47 -29.53 24.49 6.85
N SER A 48 -28.34 23.91 6.78
CA SER A 48 -27.23 24.48 6.02
C SER A 48 -27.48 24.21 4.54
N THR A 49 -27.83 25.27 3.80
CA THR A 49 -27.73 25.32 2.35
C THR A 49 -26.27 25.16 1.96
N LYS A 50 -25.83 23.91 1.73
CA LYS A 50 -24.56 23.65 1.06
C LYS A 50 -24.70 24.12 -0.37
N ASN A 51 -24.02 25.22 -0.69
CA ASN A 51 -23.66 25.57 -2.06
C ASN A 51 -22.95 24.37 -2.68
N GLU A 52 -23.66 23.63 -3.53
CA GLU A 52 -23.07 22.74 -4.50
C GLU A 52 -22.25 23.60 -5.47
N HIS A 53 -20.95 23.74 -5.20
CA HIS A 53 -20.01 24.03 -6.27
C HIS A 53 -19.86 22.74 -7.09
N THR A 54 -20.81 22.51 -7.98
CA THR A 54 -20.67 21.65 -9.16
C THR A 54 -19.66 22.30 -10.12
N SER A 55 -18.38 22.25 -9.76
CA SER A 55 -17.34 22.22 -10.78
C SER A 55 -17.30 20.76 -11.25
N GLU A 56 -17.51 20.52 -12.54
CA GLU A 56 -17.07 19.29 -13.19
C GLU A 56 -15.54 19.19 -13.04
N GLY A 57 -15.09 18.75 -11.86
CA GLY A 57 -13.70 18.72 -11.47
C GLY A 57 -12.99 17.49 -12.04
N PHE A 58 -11.66 17.57 -12.14
CA PHE A 58 -10.82 16.43 -12.49
C PHE A 58 -11.10 15.21 -11.59
N SER A 59 -11.32 15.42 -10.28
CA SER A 59 -11.58 14.33 -9.33
C SER A 59 -13.07 14.04 -9.15
N VAL A 60 -13.44 12.76 -9.24
CA VAL A 60 -14.79 12.24 -8.95
C VAL A 60 -14.97 11.87 -7.47
N LEU A 61 -13.86 11.75 -6.72
CA LEU A 61 -13.92 11.38 -5.29
C LEU A 61 -14.59 12.48 -4.45
N LYS A 62 -15.52 12.08 -3.58
CA LYS A 62 -16.30 12.98 -2.72
C LYS A 62 -15.44 13.60 -1.63
N THR A 63 -15.62 14.90 -1.40
CA THR A 63 -14.87 15.67 -0.39
C THR A 63 -15.57 15.78 0.96
N ASN A 64 -16.59 14.96 1.25
CA ASN A 64 -17.45 15.13 2.42
C ASN A 64 -17.66 13.81 3.17
N THR A 65 -16.92 13.61 4.27
CA THR A 65 -17.21 12.56 5.27
C THR A 65 -16.79 13.03 6.66
N GLN A 66 -17.44 12.51 7.71
CA GLN A 66 -17.39 12.99 9.12
C GLN A 66 -16.21 12.41 9.96
N GLY A 67 -15.28 11.63 9.41
CA GLY A 67 -14.17 11.00 10.19
C GLY A 67 -13.01 11.96 10.50
N ASP A 68 -12.30 11.84 11.60
CA ASP A 68 -11.13 12.69 11.90
C ASP A 68 -9.87 12.22 11.11
N ILE A 69 -9.05 13.16 10.61
CA ILE A 69 -7.79 12.84 9.90
C ILE A 69 -6.81 12.11 10.82
N GLY A 70 -6.84 12.39 12.13
CA GLY A 70 -6.05 11.66 13.13
C GLY A 70 -6.37 10.17 13.15
N SER A 71 -7.64 9.79 12.94
CA SER A 71 -8.06 8.39 12.88
C SER A 71 -7.48 7.67 11.66
N VAL A 72 -7.35 8.35 10.51
CA VAL A 72 -6.77 7.79 9.28
C VAL A 72 -5.30 7.44 9.49
N TRP A 73 -4.51 8.36 10.04
CA TRP A 73 -3.10 8.13 10.31
C TRP A 73 -2.86 7.08 11.40
N SER A 74 -3.74 7.02 12.40
CA SER A 74 -3.69 5.96 13.42
C SER A 74 -3.92 4.58 12.80
N SER A 75 -4.94 4.42 11.94
CA SER A 75 -5.19 3.18 11.21
C SER A 75 -4.02 2.82 10.27
N MET A 76 -3.47 3.79 9.56
CA MET A 76 -2.31 3.56 8.70
C MET A 76 -1.07 3.16 9.52
N GLY A 77 -0.84 3.80 10.66
CA GLY A 77 0.23 3.45 11.59
C GLY A 77 0.08 2.03 12.14
N PHE A 78 -1.13 1.67 12.58
CA PHE A 78 -1.42 0.29 13.01
C PHE A 78 -1.15 -0.73 11.90
N TYR A 79 -1.67 -0.48 10.69
CA TYR A 79 -1.40 -1.34 9.53
C TYR A 79 0.10 -1.47 9.27
N MET A 80 0.83 -0.35 9.19
CA MET A 80 2.26 -0.36 8.89
C MET A 80 3.08 -1.10 9.94
N PHE A 81 2.93 -0.75 11.21
CA PHE A 81 3.81 -1.24 12.27
C PHE A 81 3.38 -2.58 12.86
N SER A 82 2.10 -2.93 12.81
CA SER A 82 1.58 -4.19 13.38
C SER A 82 1.36 -5.29 12.35
N ILE A 83 1.24 -4.95 11.06
CA ILE A 83 0.89 -5.92 10.01
C ILE A 83 1.93 -5.91 8.90
N HIS A 84 2.05 -4.80 8.16
CA HIS A 84 2.86 -4.75 6.95
C HIS A 84 4.33 -5.02 7.25
N ILE A 85 4.98 -4.23 8.11
CA ILE A 85 6.41 -4.37 8.42
C ILE A 85 6.74 -5.76 9.01
N PRO A 86 6.01 -6.28 10.03
CA PRO A 86 6.29 -7.62 10.56
C PRO A 86 6.15 -8.75 9.52
N LEU A 87 5.09 -8.74 8.70
CA LEU A 87 4.88 -9.77 7.69
C LEU A 87 5.91 -9.66 6.56
N SER A 88 6.17 -8.43 6.11
CA SER A 88 7.14 -8.09 5.08
C SER A 88 8.56 -8.54 5.43
N PHE A 89 9.12 -8.01 6.52
CA PHE A 89 10.54 -8.20 6.84
C PHE A 89 10.78 -9.38 7.80
N GLY A 90 9.79 -9.72 8.62
CA GLY A 90 9.90 -10.80 9.60
C GLY A 90 9.28 -12.12 9.14
N GLY A 91 8.35 -12.11 8.18
CA GLY A 91 7.54 -13.27 7.81
C GLY A 91 8.37 -14.45 7.28
N LEU A 92 9.31 -14.19 6.35
CA LEU A 92 10.19 -15.22 5.82
C LEU A 92 11.11 -15.81 6.90
N SER A 93 11.70 -14.97 7.75
CA SER A 93 12.56 -15.43 8.85
C SER A 93 11.78 -16.25 9.88
N ALA A 94 10.55 -15.86 10.21
CA ALA A 94 9.67 -16.63 11.08
C ALA A 94 9.34 -18.00 10.45
N ALA A 95 9.02 -18.03 9.16
CA ALA A 95 8.74 -19.28 8.44
C ALA A 95 9.96 -20.22 8.39
N ALA A 96 11.15 -19.68 8.10
CA ALA A 96 12.41 -20.42 8.13
C ALA A 96 12.67 -21.09 9.49
N ASN A 97 12.45 -20.33 10.58
CA ASN A 97 12.58 -20.85 11.94
C ASN A 97 11.57 -21.97 12.25
N ILE A 98 10.32 -21.83 11.80
CA ILE A 98 9.27 -22.86 11.99
C ILE A 98 9.59 -24.14 11.20
N LEU A 99 10.14 -23.99 9.99
CA LEU A 99 10.54 -25.10 9.13
C LEU A 99 11.87 -25.74 9.55
N HIS A 100 12.54 -25.20 10.56
CA HIS A 100 13.89 -25.60 10.99
C HIS A 100 14.92 -25.59 9.85
N GLN A 101 14.76 -24.68 8.89
CA GLN A 101 15.67 -24.50 7.76
C GLN A 101 16.27 -23.08 7.82
N PRO A 102 17.59 -22.95 8.06
CA PRO A 102 18.22 -21.62 8.15
C PRO A 102 18.35 -20.92 6.79
N VAL A 103 18.35 -21.69 5.71
CA VAL A 103 18.35 -21.21 4.32
C VAL A 103 17.23 -21.94 3.61
N LEU A 104 16.26 -21.19 3.11
CA LEU A 104 15.15 -21.72 2.34
C LEU A 104 15.59 -21.86 0.89
N ASP A 105 15.12 -22.90 0.21
CA ASP A 105 15.35 -22.98 -1.24
C ASP A 105 14.48 -21.92 -1.97
N PRO A 106 14.92 -21.43 -3.15
CA PRO A 106 14.23 -20.33 -3.83
C PRO A 106 12.76 -20.62 -4.18
N GLN A 107 12.39 -21.88 -4.39
CA GLN A 107 10.99 -22.25 -4.67
C GLN A 107 10.13 -22.14 -3.42
N THR A 108 10.63 -22.62 -2.27
CA THR A 108 9.96 -22.47 -0.98
C THR A 108 9.81 -21.00 -0.60
N GLU A 109 10.84 -20.18 -0.84
CA GLU A 109 10.77 -18.72 -0.62
C GLU A 109 9.65 -18.07 -1.44
N ALA A 110 9.55 -18.38 -2.74
CA ALA A 110 8.50 -17.83 -3.60
C ALA A 110 7.10 -18.16 -3.10
N LEU A 111 6.87 -19.41 -2.67
CA LEU A 111 5.60 -19.88 -2.14
C LEU A 111 5.26 -19.23 -0.80
N LEU A 112 6.25 -19.07 0.08
CA LEU A 112 6.08 -18.39 1.36
C LEU A 112 5.78 -16.90 1.17
N ILE A 113 6.47 -16.22 0.25
CA ILE A 113 6.18 -14.82 -0.10
C ILE A 113 4.74 -14.68 -0.59
N LEU A 114 4.29 -15.56 -1.49
CA LEU A 114 2.91 -15.57 -1.96
C LEU A 114 1.92 -15.78 -0.80
N GLY A 115 2.18 -16.76 0.07
CA GLY A 115 1.34 -17.07 1.22
C GLY A 115 1.24 -15.92 2.22
N ILE A 116 2.37 -15.28 2.54
CA ILE A 116 2.46 -14.12 3.42
C ILE A 116 1.66 -12.95 2.85
N GLN A 117 1.78 -12.68 1.55
CA GLN A 117 1.06 -11.58 0.92
C GLN A 117 -0.45 -11.82 0.81
N ILE A 118 -0.87 -13.08 0.57
CA ILE A 118 -2.29 -13.45 0.65
C ILE A 118 -2.82 -13.28 2.08
N LEU A 119 -2.03 -13.67 3.09
CA LEU A 119 -2.40 -13.50 4.49
C LEU A 119 -2.57 -12.01 4.83
N GLU A 120 -1.61 -11.16 4.43
CA GLU A 120 -1.69 -9.71 4.63
C GLU A 120 -2.95 -9.13 3.97
N LEU A 121 -3.24 -9.54 2.72
CA LEU A 121 -4.45 -9.12 2.01
C LEU A 121 -5.73 -9.53 2.76
N ILE A 122 -5.81 -10.77 3.24
CA ILE A 122 -6.98 -11.23 4.00
C ILE A 122 -7.15 -10.40 5.28
N ILE A 123 -6.07 -10.14 6.02
CA ILE A 123 -6.11 -9.32 7.23
C ILE A 123 -6.61 -7.90 6.91
N VAL A 124 -6.09 -7.26 5.87
CA VAL A 124 -6.53 -5.92 5.45
C VAL A 124 -8.00 -5.89 5.07
N LEU A 125 -8.47 -6.86 4.28
CA LEU A 125 -9.88 -6.94 3.88
C LEU A 125 -10.80 -7.15 5.10
N LEU A 126 -10.37 -7.95 6.08
CA LEU A 126 -11.10 -8.13 7.34
C LEU A 126 -11.12 -6.85 8.17
N LEU A 127 -9.99 -6.13 8.27
CA LEU A 127 -9.91 -4.85 8.99
C LEU A 127 -10.78 -3.77 8.38
N LEU A 128 -10.89 -3.72 7.05
CA LEU A 128 -11.79 -2.80 6.36
C LEU A 128 -13.27 -3.15 6.54
N LYS A 129 -13.60 -4.41 6.90
CA LYS A 129 -14.97 -4.92 7.05
C LYS A 129 -15.47 -4.93 8.51
N TYR A 130 -14.59 -5.06 9.50
CA TYR A 130 -14.95 -5.22 10.92
C TYR A 130 -15.18 -3.85 11.63
N PRO A 131 -16.07 -3.73 12.64
CA PRO A 131 -17.07 -2.66 12.70
C PRO A 131 -16.64 -1.45 13.54
N GLN A 132 -16.92 -0.25 13.01
CA GLN A 132 -17.72 0.79 13.67
C GLN A 132 -18.31 1.69 12.57
N GLU A 133 -19.59 1.46 12.24
CA GLU A 133 -20.32 2.03 11.09
C GLU A 133 -19.73 1.63 9.72
N PRO A 134 -20.54 1.30 8.71
CA PRO A 134 -20.03 0.96 7.37
C PRO A 134 -19.44 2.22 6.72
N ARG A 135 -18.19 2.55 7.05
CA ARG A 135 -17.49 3.71 6.49
C ARG A 135 -17.00 3.45 5.07
N TYR A 136 -16.70 2.20 4.72
CA TYR A 136 -16.18 1.80 3.41
C TYR A 136 -16.79 0.46 2.96
N ASN A 137 -17.58 0.46 1.89
CA ASN A 137 -17.90 -0.80 1.20
C ASN A 137 -16.87 -1.03 0.10
N LEU A 138 -16.26 -2.21 0.06
CA LEU A 138 -15.28 -2.57 -0.98
C LEU A 138 -15.87 -2.43 -2.39
N SER A 139 -17.16 -2.74 -2.57
CA SER A 139 -17.87 -2.57 -3.85
C SER A 139 -17.86 -1.13 -4.34
N ASP A 140 -17.84 -0.15 -3.43
CA ASP A 140 -17.84 1.27 -3.80
C ASP A 140 -16.51 1.68 -4.44
N PHE A 141 -15.41 0.96 -4.15
CA PHE A 141 -14.13 1.20 -4.80
C PHE A 141 -14.11 0.76 -6.27
N PHE A 142 -14.91 -0.24 -6.64
CA PHE A 142 -14.97 -0.79 -7.98
C PHE A 142 -16.14 -0.23 -8.80
N ASN A 143 -17.02 0.55 -8.19
CA ASN A 143 -18.21 1.07 -8.86
C ASN A 143 -17.82 2.22 -9.80
N ALA A 144 -17.78 1.92 -11.09
CA ALA A 144 -17.36 2.87 -12.12
C ALA A 144 -18.40 3.97 -12.33
N ASN A 145 -17.96 5.22 -12.43
CA ASN A 145 -18.77 6.23 -13.09
C ASN A 145 -18.80 5.92 -14.60
N LYS A 146 -19.97 5.58 -15.15
CA LYS A 146 -20.14 5.13 -16.54
C LYS A 146 -19.67 6.13 -17.59
N GLU A 147 -19.55 7.41 -17.25
CA GLU A 147 -19.19 8.47 -18.19
C GLU A 147 -17.69 8.52 -18.54
N ARG A 148 -16.81 8.05 -17.66
CA ARG A 148 -15.35 8.05 -17.89
C ARG A 148 -14.86 6.64 -18.17
N SER A 149 -14.49 6.36 -19.42
CA SER A 149 -14.01 5.04 -19.84
C SER A 149 -12.75 4.63 -19.06
N GLY A 150 -12.90 3.64 -18.18
CA GLY A 150 -11.80 3.09 -17.39
C GLY A 150 -10.70 2.50 -18.26
N LEU A 151 -11.04 1.83 -19.36
CA LEU A 151 -10.06 1.24 -20.28
C LEU A 151 -9.17 2.30 -20.93
N LEU A 152 -9.78 3.39 -21.42
CA LEU A 152 -9.03 4.48 -22.04
C LEU A 152 -8.13 5.16 -21.00
N ALA A 153 -8.63 5.37 -19.78
CA ALA A 153 -7.84 5.91 -18.68
C ALA A 153 -6.66 4.99 -18.31
N SER A 154 -6.85 3.67 -18.32
CA SER A 154 -5.77 2.70 -18.10
C SER A 154 -4.70 2.77 -19.17
N VAL A 155 -5.08 2.82 -20.46
CA VAL A 155 -4.13 2.90 -21.58
C VAL A 155 -3.32 4.20 -21.52
N LEU A 156 -4.01 5.35 -21.38
CA LEU A 156 -3.36 6.65 -21.31
C LEU A 156 -2.49 6.78 -20.04
N GLY A 157 -3.00 6.33 -18.90
CA GLY A 157 -2.28 6.34 -17.63
C GLY A 157 -1.02 5.46 -17.69
N PHE A 158 -1.12 4.28 -18.30
CA PHE A 158 0.03 3.39 -18.47
C PHE A 158 1.08 3.98 -19.41
N GLY A 159 0.69 4.51 -20.57
CA GLY A 159 1.63 5.17 -21.50
C GLY A 159 2.31 6.39 -20.87
N PHE A 160 1.56 7.19 -20.11
CA PHE A 160 2.10 8.33 -19.37
C PHE A 160 3.07 7.88 -18.27
N LEU A 161 2.73 6.82 -17.53
CA LEU A 161 3.60 6.24 -16.51
C LEU A 161 4.94 5.80 -17.11
N LEU A 162 4.92 5.03 -18.20
CA LEU A 162 6.14 4.57 -18.86
C LEU A 162 7.01 5.73 -19.32
N SER A 163 6.39 6.78 -19.88
CA SER A 163 7.10 7.98 -20.33
C SER A 163 7.80 8.70 -19.16
N LEU A 164 7.11 8.85 -18.03
CA LEU A 164 7.69 9.49 -16.83
C LEU A 164 8.80 8.65 -16.21
N VAL A 165 8.62 7.33 -16.10
CA VAL A 165 9.64 6.43 -15.57
C VAL A 165 10.88 6.44 -16.45
N PHE A 166 10.72 6.35 -17.77
CA PHE A 166 11.84 6.41 -18.71
C PHE A 166 12.59 7.75 -18.63
N ALA A 167 11.87 8.88 -18.57
CA ALA A 167 12.47 10.20 -18.40
C ALA A 167 13.23 10.32 -17.07
N ALA A 168 12.67 9.79 -15.97
CA ALA A 168 13.31 9.79 -14.67
C ALA A 168 14.57 8.91 -14.65
N SER A 169 14.53 7.72 -15.26
CA SER A 169 15.69 6.83 -15.40
C SER A 169 16.80 7.48 -16.23
N TYR A 170 16.46 8.07 -17.38
CA TYR A 170 17.43 8.80 -18.21
C TYR A 170 18.13 9.93 -17.44
N PHE A 171 17.36 10.69 -16.66
CA PHE A 171 17.91 11.77 -15.85
C PHE A 171 18.78 11.24 -14.69
N ALA A 172 18.35 10.15 -14.05
CA ALA A 172 19.10 9.51 -12.98
C ALA A 172 20.45 8.97 -13.49
N ASP A 173 20.46 8.27 -14.62
CA ASP A 173 21.67 7.73 -15.26
C ASP A 173 22.63 8.85 -15.68
N SER A 174 22.09 9.97 -16.17
CA SER A 174 22.89 11.14 -16.52
C SER A 174 23.58 11.80 -15.33
N LEU A 175 23.03 11.69 -14.11
CA LEU A 175 23.58 12.32 -12.91
C LEU A 175 24.44 11.37 -12.08
N MET A 176 24.01 10.13 -11.93
CA MET A 176 24.56 9.17 -10.97
C MET A 176 25.27 7.98 -11.64
N GLY A 177 25.23 7.91 -12.97
CA GLY A 177 25.69 6.78 -13.75
C GLY A 177 24.66 5.65 -13.86
N PRO A 178 24.77 4.75 -14.84
CA PRO A 178 23.85 3.65 -15.02
C PRO A 178 23.88 2.71 -13.81
N LYS A 179 22.71 2.45 -13.22
CA LYS A 179 22.53 1.41 -12.21
C LYS A 179 21.76 0.24 -12.80
N ASP A 180 22.22 -0.98 -12.51
CA ASP A 180 21.46 -2.17 -12.87
C ASP A 180 20.10 -2.17 -12.16
N VAL A 181 19.05 -2.25 -12.96
CA VAL A 181 17.65 -2.31 -12.49
C VAL A 181 17.28 -3.73 -12.05
N ASN A 182 18.17 -4.70 -12.31
CA ASN A 182 17.92 -6.12 -12.11
C ASN A 182 18.25 -6.51 -10.68
N ASN A 183 17.28 -7.14 -10.01
CA ASN A 183 17.52 -7.74 -8.70
C ASN A 183 18.01 -9.20 -8.90
N PRO A 184 19.29 -9.51 -8.61
CA PRO A 184 19.86 -10.83 -8.87
C PRO A 184 19.15 -11.92 -8.07
N PHE A 185 18.67 -11.61 -6.88
CA PHE A 185 17.94 -12.54 -6.03
C PHE A 185 16.54 -12.84 -6.59
N LEU A 186 15.81 -11.83 -7.08
CA LEU A 186 14.53 -12.06 -7.77
C LEU A 186 14.73 -12.92 -9.03
N LYS A 187 15.81 -12.66 -9.78
CA LYS A 187 16.16 -13.46 -10.97
C LYS A 187 16.45 -14.92 -10.61
N GLU A 188 17.16 -15.16 -9.50
CA GLU A 188 17.41 -16.50 -8.97
C GLU A 188 16.10 -17.22 -8.62
N ILE A 189 15.20 -16.56 -7.88
CA ILE A 189 13.89 -17.14 -7.53
C ILE A 189 13.10 -17.50 -8.78
N ILE A 190 12.96 -16.57 -9.73
CA ILE A 190 12.15 -16.81 -10.94
C ILE A 190 12.72 -17.96 -11.78
N SER A 191 14.04 -18.08 -11.81
CA SER A 191 14.76 -19.10 -12.61
C SER A 191 14.80 -20.48 -11.94
N SER A 192 14.38 -20.60 -10.69
CA SER A 192 14.49 -21.85 -9.90
C SER A 192 13.51 -22.94 -10.32
N GLY A 193 12.40 -22.59 -10.99
CA GLY A 193 11.44 -23.55 -11.52
C GLY A 193 10.06 -22.97 -11.83
N SER A 194 9.25 -23.71 -12.59
CA SER A 194 7.93 -23.24 -13.06
C SER A 194 6.98 -22.84 -11.94
N SER A 195 6.99 -23.58 -10.82
CA SER A 195 6.16 -23.27 -9.65
C SER A 195 6.59 -21.95 -8.99
N SER A 196 7.90 -21.69 -8.92
CA SER A 196 8.44 -20.43 -8.39
C SER A 196 8.09 -19.26 -9.31
N THR A 197 8.30 -19.42 -10.63
CA THR A 197 7.89 -18.43 -11.64
C THR A 197 6.40 -18.09 -11.50
N ALA A 198 5.53 -19.11 -11.41
CA ALA A 198 4.09 -18.91 -11.26
C ALA A 198 3.75 -18.17 -9.95
N ALA A 199 4.40 -18.54 -8.84
CA ALA A 199 4.22 -17.85 -7.57
C ALA A 199 4.65 -16.37 -7.63
N CYS A 200 5.80 -16.08 -8.26
CA CYS A 200 6.28 -14.72 -8.52
C CYS A 200 5.29 -13.91 -9.36
N VAL A 201 4.77 -14.48 -10.45
CA VAL A 201 3.77 -13.82 -11.29
C VAL A 201 2.51 -13.50 -10.48
N LEU A 202 1.98 -14.47 -9.73
CA LEU A 202 0.79 -14.28 -8.90
C LEU A 202 0.99 -13.17 -7.87
N VAL A 203 2.10 -13.18 -7.15
CA VAL A 203 2.33 -12.19 -6.10
C VAL A 203 2.63 -10.81 -6.66
N TYR A 204 3.56 -10.68 -7.62
CA TYR A 204 3.98 -9.38 -8.17
C TYR A 204 2.94 -8.71 -9.05
N CYS A 205 2.18 -9.48 -9.83
CA CYS A 205 1.26 -8.92 -10.83
C CYS A 205 -0.18 -8.82 -10.32
N PHE A 206 -0.57 -9.58 -9.28
CA PHE A 206 -1.95 -9.63 -8.83
C PHE A 206 -2.10 -9.34 -7.34
N VAL A 207 -1.54 -10.17 -6.46
CA VAL A 207 -1.82 -10.08 -5.02
C VAL A 207 -1.30 -8.77 -4.42
N THR A 208 -0.01 -8.46 -4.66
CA THR A 208 0.62 -7.26 -4.11
C THR A 208 0.02 -5.97 -4.69
N PRO A 209 -0.16 -5.81 -6.02
CA PRO A 209 -0.87 -4.66 -6.58
C PRO A 209 -2.28 -4.49 -6.01
N PHE A 210 -3.03 -5.58 -5.87
CA PHE A 210 -4.39 -5.52 -5.32
C PHE A 210 -4.41 -5.04 -3.86
N LEU A 211 -3.55 -5.63 -3.02
CA LEU A 211 -3.36 -5.20 -1.63
C LEU A 211 -3.01 -3.70 -1.55
N GLU A 212 -2.03 -3.26 -2.33
CA GLU A 212 -1.56 -1.89 -2.32
C GLU A 212 -2.61 -0.91 -2.83
N GLU A 213 -3.33 -1.24 -3.90
CA GLU A 213 -4.42 -0.39 -4.39
C GLU A 213 -5.54 -0.25 -3.34
N VAL A 214 -5.92 -1.34 -2.67
CA VAL A 214 -6.92 -1.29 -1.60
C VAL A 214 -6.47 -0.39 -0.45
N VAL A 215 -5.23 -0.51 0.01
CA VAL A 215 -4.71 0.28 1.14
C VAL A 215 -4.48 1.74 0.76
N TYR A 216 -3.71 2.00 -0.32
CA TYR A 216 -3.24 3.34 -0.62
C TYR A 216 -4.25 4.18 -1.42
N ARG A 217 -5.05 3.55 -2.30
CA ARG A 217 -6.04 4.26 -3.13
C ARG A 217 -7.43 4.15 -2.51
N GLY A 218 -7.88 2.92 -2.30
CA GLY A 218 -9.19 2.64 -1.70
C GLY A 218 -9.35 3.30 -0.34
N PHE A 219 -8.44 3.03 0.60
CA PHE A 219 -8.51 3.57 1.95
C PHE A 219 -7.83 4.94 2.10
N LEU A 220 -6.50 5.05 1.95
CA LEU A 220 -5.75 6.26 2.32
C LEU A 220 -6.11 7.47 1.44
N LEU A 221 -6.01 7.34 0.11
CA LEU A 221 -6.31 8.44 -0.81
C LEU A 221 -7.77 8.89 -0.71
N THR A 222 -8.73 7.97 -0.71
CA THR A 222 -10.15 8.31 -0.52
C THR A 222 -10.38 9.05 0.80
N SER A 223 -9.77 8.57 1.89
CA SER A 223 -9.86 9.22 3.20
C SER A 223 -9.30 10.65 3.18
N LEU A 224 -8.13 10.85 2.55
CA LEU A 224 -7.51 12.17 2.42
C LEU A 224 -8.33 13.11 1.52
N CYS A 225 -8.84 12.63 0.38
CA CYS A 225 -9.71 13.39 -0.51
C CYS A 225 -11.00 13.85 0.18
N SER A 226 -11.48 13.14 1.20
CA SER A 226 -12.62 13.57 2.02
C SER A 226 -12.31 14.78 2.93
N LYS A 227 -11.03 15.18 3.04
CA LYS A 227 -10.54 16.21 3.99
C LYS A 227 -9.73 17.32 3.36
N MET A 228 -9.19 17.11 2.17
CA MET A 228 -8.37 18.09 1.48
C MET A 228 -8.55 17.99 -0.03
N LYS A 229 -8.02 18.98 -0.75
CA LYS A 229 -8.02 18.98 -2.22
C LYS A 229 -7.30 17.73 -2.74
N TRP A 230 -7.87 17.12 -3.78
CA TRP A 230 -7.38 15.86 -4.35
C TRP A 230 -5.90 15.91 -4.74
N GLN A 231 -5.39 17.05 -5.22
CA GLN A 231 -3.97 17.19 -5.58
C GLN A 231 -3.06 16.93 -4.38
N LYS A 232 -3.38 17.52 -3.22
CA LYS A 232 -2.62 17.33 -1.99
C LYS A 232 -2.74 15.89 -1.49
N ALA A 233 -3.95 15.33 -1.57
CA ALA A 233 -4.21 13.94 -1.17
C ALA A 233 -3.38 12.95 -2.00
N VAL A 234 -3.33 13.11 -3.33
CA VAL A 234 -2.52 12.27 -4.23
C VAL A 234 -1.03 12.39 -3.90
N ILE A 235 -0.52 13.60 -3.69
CA ILE A 235 0.90 13.79 -3.34
C ILE A 235 1.23 13.06 -2.03
N ILE A 236 0.42 13.27 -1.00
CA ILE A 236 0.64 12.66 0.33
C ILE A 236 0.54 11.14 0.26
N SER A 237 -0.48 10.59 -0.42
CA SER A 237 -0.61 9.14 -0.55
C SER A 237 0.53 8.52 -1.36
N SER A 238 1.03 9.22 -2.38
CA SER A 238 2.17 8.77 -3.21
C SER A 238 3.49 8.77 -2.42
N ILE A 239 3.68 9.75 -1.54
CA ILE A 239 4.82 9.77 -0.61
C ILE A 239 4.70 8.60 0.37
N ALA A 240 3.52 8.37 0.96
CA ALA A 240 3.31 7.27 1.88
C ALA A 240 3.54 5.90 1.21
N PHE A 241 3.03 5.72 0.00
CA PHE A 241 3.25 4.54 -0.84
C PHE A 241 4.74 4.29 -1.08
N SER A 242 5.47 5.32 -1.52
CA SER A 242 6.92 5.22 -1.77
C SER A 242 7.71 4.93 -0.50
N ALA A 243 7.40 5.62 0.61
CA ALA A 243 8.08 5.44 1.89
C ALA A 243 7.88 4.04 2.48
N ALA A 244 6.69 3.44 2.31
CA ALA A 244 6.39 2.09 2.77
C ALA A 244 7.23 1.00 2.12
N HIS A 245 7.89 1.30 0.99
CA HIS A 245 8.82 0.38 0.36
C HIS A 245 10.22 0.41 0.97
N PHE A 246 10.55 1.34 1.88
CA PHE A 246 11.86 1.39 2.56
C PHE A 246 13.08 1.34 1.61
N SER A 247 12.94 1.88 0.39
CA SER A 247 14.01 1.91 -0.62
C SER A 247 14.28 3.34 -1.05
N ALA A 248 15.40 3.90 -0.60
CA ALA A 248 15.81 5.25 -0.97
C ALA A 248 16.13 5.36 -2.47
N ASP A 249 16.79 4.35 -3.04
CA ASP A 249 17.14 4.31 -4.48
C ASP A 249 15.89 4.35 -5.37
N ASN A 250 14.85 3.61 -5.01
CA ASN A 250 13.63 3.52 -5.81
C ASN A 250 12.57 4.57 -5.44
N PHE A 251 12.84 5.44 -4.46
CA PHE A 251 11.83 6.32 -3.87
C PHE A 251 11.16 7.22 -4.93
N ILE A 252 11.94 7.83 -5.82
CA ILE A 252 11.43 8.74 -6.84
C ILE A 252 10.56 7.98 -7.85
N GLN A 253 11.03 6.83 -8.31
CA GLN A 253 10.29 5.98 -9.26
C GLN A 253 8.97 5.50 -8.65
N LEU A 254 8.99 5.03 -7.40
CA LEU A 254 7.81 4.60 -6.67
C LEU A 254 6.85 5.76 -6.39
N PHE A 255 7.36 6.96 -6.14
CA PHE A 255 6.53 8.15 -6.02
C PHE A 255 5.82 8.47 -7.34
N ILE A 256 6.51 8.39 -8.49
CA ILE A 256 5.91 8.60 -9.82
C ILE A 256 4.81 7.58 -10.10
N VAL A 257 5.07 6.29 -9.86
CA VAL A 257 4.06 5.22 -9.94
C VAL A 257 2.89 5.55 -9.02
N GLY A 258 3.20 5.87 -7.76
CA GLY A 258 2.31 6.41 -6.73
C GLY A 258 1.30 7.42 -7.28
N PHE A 259 1.86 8.45 -7.88
CA PHE A 259 1.18 9.66 -8.36
C PHE A 259 0.27 9.37 -9.55
N VAL A 260 0.77 8.66 -10.57
CA VAL A 260 -0.03 8.34 -11.77
C VAL A 260 -1.24 7.47 -11.40
N LEU A 261 -1.01 6.44 -10.58
CA LEU A 261 -2.07 5.57 -10.06
C LEU A 261 -3.11 6.38 -9.27
N GLY A 262 -2.68 7.25 -8.35
CA GLY A 262 -3.57 8.13 -7.59
C GLY A 262 -4.39 9.07 -8.47
N CYS A 263 -3.77 9.69 -9.48
CA CYS A 263 -4.46 10.53 -10.46
C CYS A 263 -5.49 9.74 -11.28
N SER A 264 -5.15 8.52 -11.72
CA SER A 264 -6.05 7.65 -12.47
C SER A 264 -7.29 7.26 -11.65
N TYR A 265 -7.11 7.00 -10.36
CA TYR A 265 -8.21 6.69 -9.45
C TYR A 265 -9.06 7.91 -9.15
N CYS A 266 -8.46 9.08 -8.88
CA CYS A 266 -9.20 10.33 -8.71
C CYS A 266 -10.04 10.66 -9.95
N TRP A 267 -9.50 10.45 -11.16
CA TRP A 267 -10.19 10.71 -12.41
C TRP A 267 -11.34 9.73 -12.68
N THR A 268 -11.14 8.43 -12.46
CA THR A 268 -12.14 7.42 -12.84
C THR A 268 -13.12 7.06 -11.72
N GLY A 269 -12.72 7.26 -10.46
CA GLY A 269 -13.42 6.73 -9.29
C GLY A 269 -13.41 5.20 -9.20
N ASN A 270 -12.72 4.50 -10.11
CA ASN A 270 -12.72 3.04 -10.19
C ASN A 270 -11.31 2.49 -9.92
N LEU A 271 -11.20 1.71 -8.86
CA LEU A 271 -9.94 1.11 -8.42
C LEU A 271 -9.37 0.14 -9.47
N THR A 272 -10.23 -0.46 -10.30
CA THR A 272 -9.83 -1.36 -11.41
C THR A 272 -8.89 -0.66 -12.40
N THR A 273 -9.10 0.64 -12.65
CA THR A 273 -8.24 1.42 -13.57
C THR A 273 -6.80 1.46 -13.05
N SER A 274 -6.65 1.87 -11.79
CA SER A 274 -5.36 2.00 -11.12
C SER A 274 -4.71 0.62 -10.94
N LEU A 275 -5.48 -0.38 -10.52
CA LEU A 275 -5.03 -1.77 -10.42
C LEU A 275 -4.49 -2.30 -11.75
N ALA A 276 -5.20 -2.07 -12.86
CA ALA A 276 -4.75 -2.55 -14.17
C ALA A 276 -3.42 -1.89 -14.60
N ILE A 277 -3.27 -0.57 -14.40
CA ILE A 277 -2.01 0.15 -14.69
C ILE A 277 -0.88 -0.42 -13.82
N HIS A 278 -1.14 -0.62 -12.52
CA HIS A 278 -0.16 -1.11 -11.56
C HIS A 278 0.29 -2.55 -11.87
N SER A 279 -0.67 -3.45 -12.07
CA SER A 279 -0.41 -4.85 -12.45
C SER A 279 0.38 -4.95 -13.75
N LEU A 280 0.04 -4.15 -14.76
CA LEU A 280 0.75 -4.16 -16.05
C LEU A 280 2.17 -3.60 -15.92
N TYR A 281 2.37 -2.55 -15.12
CA TYR A 281 3.69 -2.03 -14.83
C TYR A 281 4.57 -3.05 -14.10
N ASN A 282 4.04 -3.72 -13.08
CA ASN A 282 4.77 -4.75 -12.36
C ASN A 282 5.06 -5.96 -13.25
N ALA A 283 4.14 -6.36 -14.13
CA ALA A 283 4.37 -7.42 -15.09
C ALA A 283 5.51 -7.07 -16.06
N LEU A 284 5.58 -5.82 -16.53
CA LEU A 284 6.68 -5.35 -17.39
C LEU A 284 8.03 -5.39 -16.66
N VAL A 285 8.08 -4.95 -15.40
CA VAL A 285 9.31 -4.99 -14.57
C VAL A 285 9.74 -6.43 -14.31
N LEU A 286 8.80 -7.32 -13.97
CA LEU A 286 9.06 -8.74 -13.75
C LEU A 286 9.58 -9.41 -15.02
N PHE A 287 8.94 -9.14 -16.16
CA PHE A 287 9.36 -9.64 -17.47
C PHE A 287 10.77 -9.14 -17.84
N SER A 288 11.07 -7.87 -17.59
CA SER A 288 12.41 -7.31 -17.84
C SER A 288 13.47 -8.03 -17.00
N THR A 289 13.17 -8.34 -15.73
CA THR A 289 14.07 -9.10 -14.84
C THR A 289 14.27 -10.55 -15.32
N PHE A 290 13.25 -11.14 -15.95
CA PHE A 290 13.32 -12.50 -16.48
C PHE A 290 14.19 -12.61 -17.74
N VAL A 291 14.21 -11.57 -18.57
CA VAL A 291 14.94 -11.57 -19.86
C VAL A 291 16.38 -11.04 -19.73
N SER A 292 16.65 -10.17 -18.75
CA SER A 292 18.01 -9.75 -18.36
C SER A 292 18.80 -10.90 -17.77
#